data_AF-A0A845TJA8-F1
#
_entry.id   AF-A0A845TJA8-F1
#
_cell.length_a   1.000
_cell.length_b   1.000
_cell.length_c   1.000
_cell.angle_alpha   90.00
_cell.angle_beta   90.00
_cell.angle_gamma   90.00
#
_symmetry.space_group_name_H-M   'P 1'
#
loop_
_entity.id
_entity.type
_entity.pdbx_description
1 polymer ?
#
loop_
_entity_poly.entity_id
_entity_poly.type
_entity_poly.pdbx_seq_one_letter_code
_entity_poly.pdbx_strand_id
1 'polypeptide(L)'
;MNEEKLVTEQQLPRLATVENAAKIFAEAGQTQDAIRQCIFKSADHINSRGMKISGNGLAATGAIIRRGRRVLIDIDRYGAWLAGR
;
A
#
# COMPACT_ATOMS: atom_id res chain seq x y z
N MET A 1 -33.39 0.86 27.76
CA MET A 1 -31.98 0.45 27.75
C MET A 1 -31.49 0.73 26.33
N ASN A 2 -31.00 1.95 26.09
CA ASN A 2 -30.60 2.37 24.75
C ASN A 2 -29.12 2.05 24.59
N GLU A 3 -28.82 1.12 23.69
CA GLU A 3 -27.46 0.90 23.19
C GLU A 3 -27.11 2.05 22.25
N GLU A 4 -26.39 3.05 22.77
CA GLU A 4 -25.63 3.98 21.94
C GLU A 4 -24.56 3.18 21.19
N LYS A 5 -24.84 2.88 19.92
CA LYS A 5 -23.82 2.43 18.98
C LYS A 5 -22.80 3.56 18.85
N LEU A 6 -21.65 3.41 19.50
CA LEU A 6 -20.45 4.21 19.25
C LEU A 6 -20.15 4.17 17.76
N VAL A 7 -20.47 5.26 17.07
CA VAL A 7 -20.01 5.51 15.71
C VAL A 7 -18.50 5.70 15.85
N THR A 8 -17.72 4.67 15.56
CA THR A 8 -16.28 4.80 15.46
C THR A 8 -16.00 5.83 14.37
N GLU A 9 -15.45 6.98 14.75
CA GLU A 9 -14.95 7.97 13.80
C GLU A 9 -13.97 7.24 12.87
N GLN A 10 -14.40 6.94 11.65
CA GLN A 10 -13.54 6.35 10.65
C GLN A 10 -12.50 7.40 10.29
N GLN A 11 -11.33 7.31 10.92
CA GLN A 11 -10.22 8.18 10.62
C GLN A 11 -9.90 8.09 9.14
N LEU A 12 -9.83 9.24 8.47
CA LEU A 12 -9.49 9.30 7.05
C LEU A 12 -8.11 8.66 6.83
N PRO A 13 -7.93 7.87 5.76
CA PRO A 13 -6.66 7.22 5.49
C PRO A 13 -5.57 8.25 5.27
N ARG A 14 -4.38 7.99 5.83
CA ARG A 14 -3.21 8.86 5.68
C ARG A 14 -2.55 8.61 4.34
N LEU A 15 -3.02 9.31 3.32
CA LEU A 15 -2.55 9.14 1.94
C LEU A 15 -1.35 10.04 1.63
N ALA A 16 -0.32 9.46 1.02
CA ALA A 16 0.84 10.18 0.51
C ALA A 16 1.07 9.87 -0.98
N THR A 17 1.70 10.78 -1.71
CA THR A 17 2.27 10.44 -3.03
C THR A 17 3.45 9.49 -2.85
N VAL A 18 3.86 8.80 -3.90
CA VAL A 18 5.09 7.97 -3.89
C VAL A 18 6.32 8.77 -3.45
N GLU A 19 6.42 10.03 -3.89
CA GLU A 19 7.51 10.93 -3.49
C GLU A 19 7.52 11.18 -1.97
N ASN A 20 6.37 11.49 -1.39
CA ASN A 20 6.29 11.78 0.05
C ASN A 20 6.39 10.51 0.89
N ALA A 21 5.85 9.38 0.42
CA ALA A 21 6.03 8.08 1.08
C ALA A 21 7.52 7.71 1.16
N ALA A 22 8.31 7.98 0.11
CA ALA A 22 9.75 7.74 0.15
C ALA A 22 10.48 8.59 1.20
N LYS A 23 10.02 9.82 1.45
CA LYS A 23 10.55 10.67 2.54
C LYS A 23 10.19 10.11 3.91
N ILE A 24 8.96 9.60 4.07
CA ILE A 24 8.47 9.03 5.34
C ILE A 24 9.22 7.74 5.69
N PHE A 25 9.48 6.88 4.71
CA PHE A 25 10.10 5.57 4.90
C PHE A 25 11.59 5.54 4.52
N ALA A 26 12.26 6.70 4.50
CA ALA A 26 13.67 6.81 4.11
C ALA A 26 14.58 5.94 4.99
N GLU A 27 14.35 5.93 6.31
CA GLU A 27 15.10 5.11 7.27
C GLU A 27 14.88 3.59 7.07
N ALA A 28 13.77 3.20 6.43
CA ALA A 28 13.49 1.83 6.02
C ALA A 28 14.06 1.49 4.61
N GLY A 29 14.94 2.35 4.08
CA GLY A 29 15.57 2.19 2.76
C GLY A 29 14.62 2.37 1.58
N GLN A 30 13.42 2.93 1.80
CA GLN A 30 12.39 3.05 0.76
C GLN A 30 12.61 4.29 -0.10
N THR A 31 13.31 4.12 -1.22
CA THR A 31 13.39 5.14 -2.27
C THR A 31 12.11 5.16 -3.11
N GLN A 32 11.89 6.22 -3.90
CA GLN A 32 10.73 6.27 -4.81
C GLN A 32 10.71 5.07 -5.76
N ASP A 33 11.88 4.64 -6.24
CA ASP A 33 11.98 3.52 -7.18
C ASP A 33 11.74 2.18 -6.49
N ALA A 34 12.19 2.02 -5.25
CA ALA A 34 11.83 0.87 -4.43
C ALA A 34 10.31 0.76 -4.27
N ILE A 35 9.64 1.87 -3.90
CA ILE A 35 8.19 1.89 -3.75
C ILE A 35 7.48 1.60 -5.08
N ARG A 36 7.96 2.16 -6.21
CA ARG A 36 7.41 1.86 -7.55
C ARG A 36 7.56 0.39 -7.91
N GLN A 37 8.70 -0.23 -7.59
CA GLN A 37 8.92 -1.66 -7.78
C GLN A 37 7.97 -2.49 -6.90
N CYS A 38 7.76 -2.08 -5.65
CA CYS A 38 6.79 -2.73 -4.77
C CYS A 38 5.37 -2.67 -5.34
N ILE A 39 4.95 -1.52 -5.87
CA ILE A 39 3.65 -1.36 -6.55
C ILE A 39 3.57 -2.23 -7.82
N PHE A 40 4.62 -2.23 -8.64
CA PHE A 40 4.65 -2.99 -9.89
C PHE A 40 4.51 -4.50 -9.65
N LYS A 41 5.18 -5.02 -8.62
CA LYS A 41 5.15 -6.44 -8.23
C LYS A 41 4.08 -6.75 -7.18
N SER A 42 3.10 -5.87 -7.00
CA SER A 42 2.16 -5.93 -5.86
C SER A 42 1.19 -7.10 -5.89
N ALA A 43 0.87 -7.60 -7.07
CA ALA A 43 -0.06 -8.70 -7.30
C ALA A 43 0.57 -9.79 -8.16
N ASP A 44 -0.02 -10.98 -8.10
CA ASP A 44 0.35 -12.10 -8.96
C ASP A 44 0.13 -11.74 -10.44
N HIS A 45 1.03 -12.20 -11.30
CA HIS A 45 0.90 -12.02 -12.74
C HIS A 45 1.39 -13.26 -13.49
N ILE A 46 0.92 -13.42 -14.73
CA ILE A 46 1.34 -14.48 -15.63
C ILE A 46 2.41 -13.92 -16.58
N ASN A 47 3.52 -14.64 -16.73
CA ASN A 47 4.55 -14.27 -17.69
C ASN A 47 4.24 -14.81 -19.10
N SER A 48 5.07 -14.46 -20.08
CA SER A 48 4.91 -14.91 -21.48
C SER A 48 4.98 -16.42 -21.69
N ARG A 49 5.44 -17.19 -20.70
CA ARG A 49 5.51 -18.65 -20.73
C ARG A 49 4.31 -19.31 -20.03
N GLY A 50 3.30 -18.52 -19.63
CA GLY A 50 2.13 -19.03 -18.92
C GLY A 50 2.38 -19.37 -17.44
N MET A 51 3.57 -19.05 -16.90
CA MET A 51 3.88 -19.34 -15.50
C MET A 51 3.37 -18.22 -14.59
N LYS A 52 2.81 -18.60 -13.45
CA LYS A 52 2.41 -17.69 -12.38
C LYS A 52 3.64 -17.19 -11.63
N ILE A 53 3.80 -15.88 -11.57
CA ILE A 53 4.77 -15.19 -10.73
C ILE A 53 4.00 -14.59 -9.55
N SER A 54 4.35 -15.01 -8.34
CA SER A 54 3.76 -14.47 -7.12
C SER A 54 4.14 -13.01 -6.93
N GLY A 55 3.16 -12.19 -6.57
CA GLY A 55 3.38 -10.82 -6.13
C GLY A 55 4.01 -10.76 -4.74
N ASN A 56 4.40 -9.57 -4.32
CA ASN A 56 4.92 -9.31 -2.97
C ASN A 56 3.82 -9.12 -1.90
N GLY A 57 2.55 -9.32 -2.26
CA GLY A 57 1.40 -9.23 -1.37
C GLY A 57 0.87 -7.81 -1.11
N LEU A 58 1.55 -6.75 -1.57
CA LEU A 58 1.17 -5.37 -1.28
C LEU A 58 -0.21 -4.98 -1.83
N ALA A 59 -0.66 -5.58 -2.93
CA ALA A 59 -1.99 -5.29 -3.49
C ALA A 59 -3.12 -5.72 -2.55
N ALA A 60 -2.92 -6.80 -1.78
CA ALA A 60 -3.92 -7.34 -0.87
C ALA A 60 -4.10 -6.50 0.40
N THR A 61 -3.14 -5.65 0.76
CA THR A 61 -3.18 -4.87 2.00
C THR A 61 -4.07 -3.63 1.90
N GLY A 62 -4.46 -3.23 0.68
CA GLY A 62 -5.17 -1.97 0.44
C GLY A 62 -4.30 -0.72 0.62
N ALA A 63 -2.96 -0.87 0.62
CA ALA A 63 -2.04 0.26 0.71
C ALA A 63 -1.94 1.08 -0.59
N ILE A 64 -2.21 0.46 -1.75
CA ILE A 64 -2.11 1.10 -3.06
C ILE A 64 -3.47 1.69 -3.44
N ILE A 65 -3.58 3.02 -3.42
CA ILE A 65 -4.80 3.73 -3.79
C ILE A 65 -4.64 4.32 -5.19
N ARG A 66 -5.39 3.79 -6.17
CA ARG A 66 -5.40 4.27 -7.55
C ARG A 66 -6.56 5.24 -7.76
N ARG A 67 -6.27 6.49 -8.14
CA ARG A 67 -7.25 7.52 -8.52
C ARG A 67 -6.93 8.04 -9.91
N GLY A 68 -7.54 7.44 -10.94
CA GLY A 68 -7.20 7.73 -12.34
C GLY A 68 -5.74 7.42 -12.63
N ARG A 69 -4.98 8.43 -13.09
CA ARG A 69 -3.53 8.30 -13.37
C ARG A 69 -2.65 8.46 -12.13
N ARG A 70 -3.22 8.82 -10.98
CA ARG A 70 -2.47 9.03 -9.73
C ARG A 70 -2.46 7.77 -8.89
N VAL A 71 -1.31 7.52 -8.25
CA VAL A 71 -1.15 6.49 -7.22
C VAL A 71 -0.81 7.19 -5.91
N LEU A 72 -1.60 6.89 -4.89
CA LEU A 72 -1.38 7.30 -3.51
C LEU A 72 -1.08 6.05 -2.67
N ILE A 73 -0.29 6.22 -1.62
CA ILE A 73 0.06 5.20 -0.65
C ILE A 73 -0.65 5.54 0.65
N ASP A 74 -1.45 4.59 1.17
CA ASP A 74 -1.86 4.60 2.57
C ASP A 74 -0.65 4.23 3.42
N ILE A 75 -0.11 5.19 4.15
CA ILE A 75 1.17 5.03 4.84
C ILE A 75 1.09 4.05 6.00
N ASP A 76 -0.07 3.94 6.66
CA ASP A 76 -0.22 3.06 7.82
C ASP A 76 -0.23 1.60 7.34
N ARG A 77 -0.97 1.31 6.26
CA ARG A 77 -1.00 -0.01 5.64
C ARG A 77 0.31 -0.39 4.96
N TYR A 78 0.98 0.58 4.33
CA TYR A 78 2.30 0.34 3.75
C TYR A 78 3.34 0.02 4.83
N GLY A 79 3.33 0.77 5.93
CA GLY A 79 4.20 0.53 7.08
C GLY A 79 3.94 -0.83 7.74
N ALA A 80 2.66 -1.22 7.91
CA ALA A 80 2.29 -2.54 8.42
C ALA A 80 2.83 -3.67 7.52
N TRP A 81 2.67 -3.53 6.20
CA TRP A 81 3.20 -4.49 5.24
C TRP A 81 4.74 -4.60 5.28
N LEU A 82 5.45 -3.47 5.37
CA LEU A 82 6.91 -3.47 5.54
C LEU A 82 7.35 -4.18 6.82
N ALA A 83 6.55 -4.09 7.88
CA ALA A 83 6.79 -4.76 9.16
C ALA A 83 6.36 -6.24 9.16
N GLY A 84 5.84 -6.77 8.04
CA GLY A 84 5.36 -8.15 7.92
C GLY A 84 4.07 -8.43 8.70
N ARG A 85 3.21 -7.42 8.89
CA ARG A 85 1.93 -7.52 9.62
C ARG A 85 0.73 -7.43 8.68
#